data_AF-A0A382SL66-F1
#
_entry.id   AF-A0A382SL66-F1
#
_cell.length_a   1.000
_cell.length_b   1.000
_cell.length_c   1.000
_cell.angle_alpha   90.00
_cell.angle_beta   90.00
_cell.angle_gamma   90.00
#
_symmetry.space_group_name_H-M   'P 1'
#
loop_
_entity.id
_entity.type
_entity.pdbx_description
1 polymer ?
#
loop_
_entity_poly.entity_id
_entity_poly.type
_entity_poly.pdbx_seq_one_letter_code
_entity_poly.pdbx_strand_id
1 'polypeptide(L)'
;FWGEFPAILSAYNPGAGLPEETFRTYMVIAAVGTVIAAGYLLWLYQRTAFGEPPEEFAGHEIEDVNRFEWIAWTPFLVGIALFGIWPNLIFNVTDDVVSGITASVEAIVAGG
;
A
#
# COMPACT_ATOMS: atom_id res chain seq x y z
N PHE A 1 0.09 -2.66 1.87
CA PHE A 1 -0.68 -3.77 2.50
C PHE A 1 -2.01 -3.33 3.11
N TRP A 2 -2.08 -2.77 4.32
CA TRP A 2 -3.37 -2.54 5.02
C TRP A 2 -4.32 -1.55 4.32
N GLY A 3 -3.82 -0.65 3.47
CA GLY A 3 -4.69 0.16 2.60
C GLY A 3 -5.15 -0.56 1.33
N GLU A 4 -4.30 -1.42 0.75
CA GLU A 4 -4.53 -2.06 -0.56
C GLU A 4 -5.33 -3.36 -0.42
N PHE A 5 -5.02 -4.18 0.57
CA PHE A 5 -5.60 -5.51 0.73
C PHE A 5 -7.11 -5.48 1.03
N PRO A 6 -7.61 -4.70 2.01
CA PRO A 6 -9.05 -4.57 2.23
C PRO A 6 -9.78 -3.98 1.03
N ALA A 7 -9.16 -3.04 0.29
CA ALA A 7 -9.75 -2.47 -0.92
C ALA A 7 -9.92 -3.54 -2.02
N ILE A 8 -8.88 -4.34 -2.27
CA ILE A 8 -8.97 -5.47 -3.22
C ILE A 8 -10.02 -6.49 -2.76
N LEU A 9 -10.07 -6.85 -1.47
CA LEU A 9 -11.07 -7.78 -0.95
C LEU A 9 -12.51 -7.25 -1.06
N SER A 10 -12.73 -5.95 -0.80
CA SER A 10 -14.05 -5.35 -0.89
C SER A 10 -14.66 -5.42 -2.29
N ALA A 11 -13.82 -5.47 -3.34
CA ALA A 11 -14.29 -5.60 -4.71
C ALA A 11 -14.94 -6.96 -5.03
N TYR A 12 -14.79 -7.97 -4.15
CA TYR A 12 -15.45 -9.26 -4.32
C TYR A 12 -16.98 -9.18 -4.19
N ASN A 13 -17.47 -8.30 -3.30
CA ASN A 13 -18.90 -8.05 -3.08
C ASN A 13 -19.14 -6.53 -3.10
N PRO A 14 -19.27 -5.92 -4.30
CA PRO A 14 -19.46 -4.49 -4.43
C PRO A 14 -20.83 -4.04 -3.90
N GLY A 15 -20.97 -2.74 -3.62
CA GLY A 15 -22.23 -2.15 -3.14
C GLY A 15 -23.41 -2.33 -4.10
N ALA A 16 -24.63 -2.20 -3.57
CA ALA A 16 -25.86 -2.37 -4.33
C ALA A 16 -25.90 -1.50 -5.61
N GLY A 17 -26.34 -2.09 -6.72
CA GLY A 17 -26.41 -1.42 -8.03
C GLY A 17 -25.11 -1.42 -8.84
N LEU A 18 -24.00 -1.92 -8.28
CA LEU A 18 -22.72 -2.02 -8.99
C LEU A 18 -22.55 -3.38 -9.69
N PRO A 19 -21.95 -3.42 -10.89
CA PRO A 19 -21.75 -4.68 -11.63
C PRO A 19 -20.65 -5.54 -10.99
N GLU A 20 -21.03 -6.72 -10.47
CA GLU A 20 -20.11 -7.68 -9.85
C GLU A 20 -18.97 -8.10 -10.78
N GLU A 21 -19.27 -8.36 -12.05
CA GLU A 21 -18.29 -8.81 -13.04
C GLU A 21 -17.16 -7.78 -13.21
N THR A 22 -17.49 -6.50 -13.30
CA THR A 22 -16.53 -5.42 -13.47
C THR A 22 -15.62 -5.29 -12.25
N PHE A 23 -16.18 -5.27 -11.04
CA PHE A 23 -15.41 -5.14 -9.81
C PHE A 23 -14.50 -6.34 -9.55
N ARG A 24 -14.98 -7.56 -9.80
CA ARG A 24 -14.15 -8.76 -9.69
C ARG A 24 -13.05 -8.81 -10.76
N THR A 25 -13.32 -8.29 -11.96
CA THR A 25 -12.27 -8.14 -12.99
C THR A 25 -11.19 -7.18 -12.50
N TYR A 26 -11.56 -6.04 -11.93
CA TYR A 26 -10.61 -5.08 -11.35
C TYR A 26 -9.85 -5.68 -10.15
N MET A 27 -10.50 -6.49 -9.31
CA MET A 27 -9.84 -7.23 -8.23
C MET A 27 -8.69 -8.10 -8.76
N VAL A 28 -8.94 -8.86 -9.84
CA VAL A 28 -7.91 -9.71 -10.47
C VAL A 28 -6.76 -8.86 -11.01
N ILE A 29 -7.08 -7.76 -11.71
CA ILE A 29 -6.05 -6.84 -12.24
C ILE A 29 -5.20 -6.25 -11.09
N ALA A 30 -5.83 -5.82 -10.00
CA ALA A 30 -5.13 -5.28 -8.84
C ALA A 30 -4.25 -6.32 -8.13
N ALA A 31 -4.72 -7.57 -8.01
CA ALA A 31 -3.94 -8.67 -7.46
C ALA A 31 -2.69 -8.96 -8.32
N VAL A 32 -2.84 -9.04 -9.65
CA VAL A 32 -1.72 -9.21 -10.57
C VAL A 32 -0.74 -8.03 -10.48
N GLY A 33 -1.25 -6.80 -10.45
CA GLY A 33 -0.43 -5.60 -10.28
C GLY A 33 0.40 -5.63 -8.99
N THR A 34 -0.17 -6.12 -7.89
CA THR A 34 0.52 -6.30 -6.61
C THR A 34 1.69 -7.29 -6.72
N VAL A 35 1.48 -8.42 -7.41
CA VAL A 35 2.53 -9.42 -7.63
C VAL A 35 3.67 -8.85 -8.49
N ILE A 36 3.33 -8.13 -9.56
CA ILE A 36 4.33 -7.48 -10.42
C ILE A 36 5.12 -6.42 -9.64
N ALA A 37 4.44 -5.58 -8.87
CA ALA A 37 5.08 -4.56 -8.05
C ALA A 37 6.06 -5.19 -7.03
N ALA A 38 5.64 -6.27 -6.34
CA ALA A 38 6.51 -7.00 -5.43
C ALA A 38 7.71 -7.61 -6.14
N GLY A 39 7.49 -8.27 -7.28
CA GLY A 39 8.57 -8.84 -8.10
C GLY A 39 9.58 -7.79 -8.56
N TYR A 40 9.09 -6.64 -9.03
CA TYR A 40 9.94 -5.52 -9.45
C TYR A 40 10.73 -4.92 -8.28
N LEU A 41 10.10 -4.70 -7.13
CA LEU A 41 10.79 -4.15 -5.96
C LEU A 41 11.87 -5.10 -5.44
N LEU A 42 11.62 -6.42 -5.43
CA LEU A 42 12.63 -7.40 -5.08
C LEU A 42 13.78 -7.43 -6.10
N TRP A 43 13.47 -7.40 -7.39
CA TRP A 43 14.47 -7.33 -8.45
C TRP A 43 15.32 -6.06 -8.35
N LEU A 44 14.68 -4.90 -8.14
CA LEU A 44 15.34 -3.60 -7.97
C LEU A 44 16.26 -3.64 -6.75
N TYR A 45 15.72 -4.04 -5.59
CA TYR A 45 16.48 -4.11 -4.34
C TYR A 45 17.69 -5.04 -4.46
N GLN A 46 17.53 -6.20 -5.09
CA GLN A 46 18.65 -7.11 -5.33
C GLN A 46 19.75 -6.46 -6.17
N ARG A 47 19.37 -5.76 -7.24
CA ARG A 47 20.32 -5.11 -8.15
C ARG A 47 21.02 -3.91 -7.51
N THR A 48 20.34 -3.17 -6.64
CA THR A 48 20.90 -1.96 -6.00
C THR A 48 21.69 -2.26 -4.73
N ALA A 49 21.24 -3.21 -3.91
CA ALA A 49 21.86 -3.49 -2.60
C ALA A 49 22.90 -4.62 -2.64
N PHE A 50 22.77 -5.57 -3.57
CA PHE A 50 23.67 -6.73 -3.68
C PHE A 50 24.41 -6.81 -5.03
N GLY A 51 24.24 -5.82 -5.90
CA GLY A 51 24.97 -5.74 -7.17
C GLY A 51 26.41 -5.25 -6.98
N GLU A 52 27.27 -5.50 -7.98
CA GLU A 52 28.61 -4.91 -8.00
C GLU A 52 28.52 -3.42 -8.40
N PRO A 53 29.25 -2.52 -7.69
CA PRO A 53 29.33 -1.12 -8.07
C PRO A 53 29.85 -0.97 -9.51
N PRO A 54 29.21 -0.14 -10.35
CA PRO A 54 29.72 0.16 -11.68
C PRO A 54 31.15 0.74 -11.64
N GLU A 55 31.94 0.53 -12.70
CA GLU A 55 33.32 1.01 -12.78
C GLU A 55 33.46 2.53 -12.58
N GLU A 56 32.43 3.31 -12.90
CA GLU A 56 32.40 4.77 -12.69
C GLU A 56 32.45 5.17 -11.20
N PHE A 57 32.05 4.27 -10.31
CA PHE A 57 32.13 4.44 -8.85
C PHE A 57 33.32 3.68 -8.24
N ALA A 58 34.13 3.00 -9.05
CA ALA A 58 35.30 2.26 -8.56
C ALA A 58 36.36 3.23 -8.01
N GLY A 59 36.59 3.17 -6.70
CA GLY A 59 37.54 4.03 -5.99
C GLY A 59 36.92 5.28 -5.35
N HIS A 60 35.61 5.50 -5.47
CA HIS A 60 34.88 6.49 -4.68
C HIS A 60 34.50 5.90 -3.32
N GLU A 61 34.83 6.60 -2.24
CA GLU A 61 34.38 6.25 -0.89
C GLU A 61 32.89 6.60 -0.77
N ILE A 62 32.04 5.57 -0.62
CA ILE A 62 30.62 5.76 -0.38
C ILE A 62 30.45 5.97 1.13
N GLU A 63 30.08 7.18 1.52
CA GLU A 63 29.83 7.49 2.93
C GLU A 63 28.57 6.77 3.44
N ASP A 64 28.65 6.26 4.68
CA ASP A 64 27.52 5.69 5.38
C ASP A 64 26.46 6.76 5.75
N VAL A 65 25.25 6.28 6.06
CA VAL A 65 24.15 7.15 6.50
C VAL A 65 24.55 8.02 7.68
N ASN A 66 24.31 9.33 7.56
CA ASN A 66 24.63 10.29 8.61
C ASN A 66 23.52 10.38 9.68
N ARG A 67 23.81 11.09 10.78
CA ARG A 67 22.86 11.24 11.90
C ARG A 67 21.57 11.99 11.52
N PHE A 68 21.65 12.98 10.63
CA PHE A 68 20.48 13.74 10.21
C PHE A 68 19.57 12.91 9.29
N GLU A 69 20.14 12.09 8.42
CA GLU A 69 19.44 11.12 7.60
C GLU A 69 18.72 10.08 8.46
N TRP A 70 19.39 9.50 9.47
CA TRP A 70 18.72 8.60 10.41
C TRP A 70 17.52 9.26 11.10
N ILE A 71 17.67 10.50 11.57
CA ILE A 71 16.56 11.24 12.20
C ILE A 71 15.41 11.47 11.22
N ALA A 72 15.70 11.72 9.93
CA ALA A 72 14.68 11.91 8.91
C ALA A 72 13.93 10.61 8.57
N TRP A 73 14.63 9.48 8.47
CA TRP A 73 14.03 8.19 8.09
C TRP A 73 13.32 7.49 9.25
N THR A 74 13.80 7.66 10.48
CA THR A 74 13.28 6.93 11.65
C THR A 74 11.77 7.09 11.85
N PRO A 75 11.16 8.30 11.79
CA PRO A 75 9.71 8.46 11.93
C PRO A 75 8.91 7.65 10.90
N PHE A 76 9.38 7.57 9.66
CA PHE A 76 8.73 6.78 8.61
C PHE A 76 8.83 5.29 8.89
N LEU A 77 10.02 4.80 9.24
CA LEU A 77 10.22 3.37 9.55
C LEU A 77 9.40 2.94 10.77
N VAL A 78 9.37 3.78 11.81
CA VAL A 78 8.54 3.56 13.00
C VAL A 78 7.07 3.57 12.61
N GLY A 79 6.62 4.52 11.79
CA GLY A 79 5.23 4.55 11.31
C GLY A 79 4.85 3.30 10.50
N ILE A 80 5.70 2.88 9.57
CA ILE A 80 5.49 1.67 8.75
C ILE A 80 5.37 0.43 9.65
N ALA A 81 6.29 0.28 10.62
CA ALA A 81 6.27 -0.86 11.54
C ALA A 81 5.05 -0.81 12.48
N LEU A 82 4.77 0.35 13.08
CA LEU A 82 3.66 0.56 14.01
C LEU A 82 2.32 0.24 13.34
N PHE A 83 2.02 0.84 12.19
CA PHE A 83 0.76 0.62 11.49
C PHE A 83 0.72 -0.72 10.75
N GLY A 84 1.89 -1.27 10.40
CA GLY A 84 2.01 -2.62 9.85
C GLY A 84 1.62 -3.71 10.86
N ILE A 85 2.05 -3.57 12.12
CA ILE A 85 1.76 -4.52 13.20
C ILE A 85 0.39 -4.23 13.83
N TRP A 86 0.05 -2.95 14.02
CA TRP A 86 -1.18 -2.51 14.69
C TRP A 86 -2.03 -1.58 13.80
N PRO A 87 -2.75 -2.14 12.81
CA PRO A 87 -3.52 -1.34 11.85
C PRO A 87 -4.74 -0.65 12.45
N ASN A 88 -5.30 -1.17 13.55
CA ASN A 88 -6.47 -0.59 14.23
C ASN A 88 -6.26 0.86 14.69
N LEU A 89 -5.00 1.31 14.84
CA LEU A 89 -4.71 2.72 15.14
C LEU A 89 -5.22 3.66 14.05
N ILE A 90 -5.22 3.23 12.79
CA ILE A 90 -5.78 3.99 11.68
C ILE A 90 -7.28 3.67 11.52
N PHE A 91 -7.66 2.39 11.56
CA PHE A 91 -9.05 2.00 11.32
C PHE A 91 -10.03 2.62 12.32
N ASN A 92 -9.69 2.64 13.61
CA ASN A 92 -10.53 3.26 14.64
C ASN A 92 -10.82 4.76 14.38
N VAL A 93 -9.95 5.46 13.64
CA VAL A 93 -10.15 6.87 13.29
C VAL A 93 -11.01 7.01 12.02
N THR A 94 -10.93 6.03 11.10
CA THR A 94 -11.62 6.08 9.81
C THR A 94 -13.01 5.44 9.82
N ASP A 95 -13.27 4.49 10.72
CA ASP A 95 -14.48 3.66 10.69
C ASP A 95 -15.78 4.46 10.80
N ASP A 96 -15.83 5.47 11.69
CA ASP A 96 -17.00 6.34 11.86
C ASP A 96 -17.30 7.14 10.58
N VAL A 97 -16.26 7.63 9.90
CA VAL A 97 -16.40 8.40 8.66
C VAL A 97 -16.85 7.49 7.53
N VAL A 98 -16.24 6.31 7.40
CA VAL A 98 -16.57 5.35 6.33
C VAL A 98 -18.01 4.84 6.50
N SER A 99 -18.43 4.49 7.72
CA SER A 99 -19.80 4.03 7.98
C SER A 99 -20.84 5.10 7.68
N GLY A 100 -20.56 6.37 8.01
CA GLY A 100 -21.42 7.49 7.66
C GLY A 100 -21.57 7.68 6.14
N ILE A 101 -20.46 7.56 5.39
CA ILE A 101 -20.47 7.64 3.93
C ILE A 101 -21.27 6.47 3.34
N THR A 102 -21.04 5.24 3.80
CA THR A 102 -21.75 4.05 3.31
C THR A 102 -23.26 4.18 3.53
N ALA A 103 -23.69 4.59 4.73
CA ALA A 103 -25.12 4.81 5.02
C ALA A 103 -25.75 5.87 4.11
N SER A 104 -25.01 6.95 3.80
CA SER A 104 -25.49 8.01 2.89
C SER A 104 -25.65 7.50 1.44
N VAL A 105 -24.72 6.67 0.97
CA VAL A 105 -24.76 6.08 -0.37
C VAL A 105 -25.92 5.09 -0.47
N GLU A 106 -26.11 4.23 0.54
CA GLU A 106 -27.22 3.27 0.58
C GLU A 106 -28.58 3.98 0.58
N ALA A 107 -28.73 5.08 1.33
CA ALA A 107 -29.96 5.86 1.33
C ALA A 107 -30.28 6.48 -0.03
N ILE A 108 -29.26 6.96 -0.76
CA ILE A 108 -29.42 7.49 -2.13
C ILE A 108 -29.82 6.36 -3.09
N VAL A 109 -29.17 5.20 -3.00
CA VAL A 109 -29.45 4.04 -3.87
C VAL A 109 -30.84 3.46 -3.58
N ALA A 110 -31.30 3.44 -2.34
CA ALA A 110 -32.61 2.91 -1.95
C ALA A 110 -33.78 3.87 -2.19
N GLY A 111 -33.51 5.18 -2.24
CA GLY A 111 -34.51 6.22 -2.52
C GLY A 111 -34.62 6.64 -3.99
N GLY A 112 -33.73 6.14 -4.85
CA GLY A 112 -33.68 6.41 -6.29
C GLY A 112 -34.35 5.35 -7.15
#